data_AF-A0A096BIL9-F1
#
_entry.id   AF-A0A096BIL9-F1
#
_cell.length_a   1.000
_cell.length_b   1.000
_cell.length_c   1.000
_cell.angle_alpha   90.00
_cell.angle_beta   90.00
_cell.angle_gamma   90.00
#
_symmetry.space_group_name_H-M   'P 1'
#
loop_
_entity.id
_entity.type
_entity.pdbx_description
1 polymer ?
#
loop_
_entity_poly.entity_id
_entity_poly.type
_entity_poly.pdbx_seq_one_letter_code
_entity_poly.pdbx_strand_id
1 'polypeptide(L)'
;MIKENMKKIKMQNRNVLIFMFAFLVSSCLNETAVPIKSAFTIEAPEDKTSPVTIQLKNESYGADEYEWTFEGGQPGSFTDKSPGKVVFTQAGEHKITLRVWNAVEERTSQQTLRVDSAMTIDFNFTVAINGIAPGTVPIINKSKGGSQYEWAFEGGVPSTSNRQHPGTITFADGGEHKIHLRVFNGSKYEERTKVLTLQPPIQADF
;
A
#
# COMPACT_ATOMS: atom_id res chain seq x y z
N MET A 1 -60.63 59.30 63.09
CA MET A 1 -61.06 58.03 62.47
C MET A 1 -60.64 58.10 61.00
N ILE A 2 -59.42 57.67 60.67
CA ILE A 2 -58.88 57.71 59.30
C ILE A 2 -58.49 56.27 58.95
N LYS A 3 -59.16 55.69 57.96
CA LYS A 3 -58.91 54.33 57.46
C LYS A 3 -57.82 54.40 56.39
N GLU A 4 -56.70 53.76 56.66
CA GLU A 4 -55.62 53.50 55.72
C GLU A 4 -56.03 52.33 54.81
N ASN A 5 -56.05 52.55 53.49
CA ASN A 5 -56.57 51.59 52.52
C ASN A 5 -55.40 51.04 51.68
N MET A 6 -54.85 49.90 52.08
CA MET A 6 -53.86 49.14 51.31
C MET A 6 -54.52 48.56 50.04
N LYS A 7 -54.22 49.14 48.87
CA LYS A 7 -54.53 48.52 47.57
C LYS A 7 -53.58 47.34 47.34
N LYS A 8 -54.11 46.11 47.41
CA LYS A 8 -53.42 44.89 46.98
C LYS A 8 -53.10 44.98 45.49
N ILE A 9 -51.82 45.10 45.14
CA ILE A 9 -51.32 44.90 43.78
C ILE A 9 -51.41 43.40 43.48
N LYS A 10 -52.50 42.98 42.82
CA LYS A 10 -52.61 41.62 42.27
C LYS A 10 -51.93 41.63 40.90
N MET A 11 -50.60 41.62 40.92
CA MET A 11 -49.75 41.68 39.73
C MET A 11 -50.04 40.48 38.81
N GLN A 12 -49.97 40.75 37.51
CA GLN A 12 -50.34 39.91 36.38
C GLN A 12 -49.49 38.62 36.23
N ASN A 13 -49.42 37.76 37.24
CA ASN A 13 -48.57 36.57 37.21
C ASN A 13 -48.99 35.55 36.15
N ARG A 14 -50.29 35.43 35.83
CA ARG A 14 -50.76 34.45 34.83
C ARG A 14 -50.37 34.84 33.40
N ASN A 15 -50.43 36.12 33.06
CA ASN A 15 -50.02 36.60 31.73
C ASN A 15 -48.51 36.64 31.56
N VAL A 16 -47.74 36.92 32.63
CA VAL A 16 -46.27 36.82 32.60
C VAL A 16 -45.80 35.37 32.48
N LEU A 17 -46.46 34.42 33.16
CA LEU A 17 -46.17 32.99 33.02
C LEU A 17 -46.50 32.46 31.61
N ILE A 18 -47.63 32.88 31.04
CA ILE A 18 -48.03 32.51 29.67
C ILE A 18 -47.07 33.12 28.64
N PHE A 19 -46.60 34.36 28.83
CA PHE A 19 -45.59 34.98 27.97
C PHE A 19 -44.23 34.29 28.10
N MET A 20 -43.76 33.95 29.31
CA MET A 20 -42.52 33.16 29.48
C MET A 20 -42.64 31.76 28.87
N PHE A 21 -43.79 31.10 29.00
CA PHE A 21 -44.03 29.80 28.37
C PHE A 21 -44.10 29.90 26.84
N ALA A 22 -44.67 30.97 26.29
CA ALA A 22 -44.72 31.24 24.85
C ALA A 22 -43.33 31.58 24.26
N PHE A 23 -42.46 32.27 25.00
CA PHE A 23 -41.07 32.51 24.61
C PHE A 23 -40.22 31.24 24.62
N LEU A 24 -40.52 30.27 25.50
CA LEU A 24 -39.83 28.98 25.55
C LEU A 24 -40.12 28.09 24.33
N VAL A 25 -41.31 28.20 23.72
CA VAL A 25 -41.68 27.41 22.51
C VAL A 25 -41.26 28.07 21.19
N SER A 26 -40.82 29.33 21.21
CA SER A 26 -40.43 30.07 20.00
C SER A 26 -38.96 29.85 19.60
N SER A 27 -38.21 29.05 20.35
CA SER A 27 -36.84 28.66 20.01
C SER A 27 -36.84 27.44 19.08
N CYS A 28 -37.54 27.53 17.95
CA CYS A 28 -37.24 26.66 16.81
C CYS A 28 -36.04 27.27 16.08
N LEU A 29 -34.83 27.04 16.60
CA LEU A 29 -33.59 27.31 15.89
C LEU A 29 -33.61 26.48 14.60
N ASN A 30 -33.74 27.13 13.46
CA ASN A 30 -33.43 26.52 12.17
C ASN A 30 -31.93 26.27 12.14
N GLU A 31 -31.52 25.08 12.58
CA GLU A 31 -30.14 24.63 12.50
C GLU A 31 -29.82 24.35 11.03
N THR A 32 -29.14 25.30 10.38
CA THR A 32 -28.64 25.09 9.03
C THR A 32 -27.53 24.05 9.11
N ALA A 33 -27.78 22.85 8.58
CA ALA A 33 -26.77 21.79 8.54
C ALA A 33 -25.49 22.30 7.85
N VAL A 34 -24.35 22.15 8.53
CA VAL A 34 -23.05 22.47 7.92
C VAL A 34 -22.78 21.44 6.84
N PRO A 35 -22.59 21.84 5.57
CA PRO A 35 -22.33 20.90 4.50
C PRO A 35 -20.96 20.23 4.72
N ILE A 36 -20.92 18.91 4.58
CA ILE A 36 -19.71 18.11 4.71
C ILE A 36 -19.17 17.71 3.33
N LYS A 37 -17.84 17.65 3.22
CA LYS A 37 -17.15 17.06 2.07
C LYS A 37 -16.00 16.20 2.56
N SER A 38 -15.92 14.98 2.02
CA SER A 38 -14.74 14.12 2.13
C SER A 38 -13.83 14.34 0.91
N ALA A 39 -12.59 14.75 1.13
CA ALA A 39 -11.56 14.86 0.10
C ALA A 39 -10.15 14.80 0.71
N PHE A 40 -9.20 14.25 -0.04
CA PHE A 40 -7.80 14.23 0.32
C PHE A 40 -6.92 14.10 -0.92
N THR A 41 -5.61 14.30 -0.76
CA THR A 41 -4.61 14.08 -1.80
C THR A 41 -3.50 13.17 -1.27
N ILE A 42 -3.02 12.24 -2.10
CA ILE A 42 -1.87 11.38 -1.81
C ILE A 42 -0.58 12.06 -2.30
N GLU A 43 0.35 12.29 -1.39
CA GLU A 43 1.70 12.75 -1.70
C GLU A 43 2.65 11.54 -1.62
N ALA A 44 3.03 11.02 -2.79
CA ALA A 44 3.91 9.86 -2.94
C ALA A 44 5.20 10.23 -3.68
N PRO A 45 6.32 9.53 -3.42
CA PRO A 45 7.54 9.66 -4.21
C PRO A 45 7.30 9.25 -5.68
N GLU A 46 8.19 9.72 -6.57
CA GLU A 46 8.19 9.32 -7.98
C GLU A 46 8.48 7.82 -8.13
N ASP A 47 9.46 7.32 -7.37
CA ASP A 47 9.73 5.89 -7.25
C ASP A 47 8.79 5.24 -6.24
N LYS A 48 7.87 4.42 -6.75
CA LYS A 48 6.89 3.70 -5.94
C LYS A 48 7.28 2.24 -5.71
N THR A 49 8.56 1.90 -5.84
CA THR A 49 9.06 0.57 -5.49
C THR A 49 8.91 0.34 -3.99
N SER A 50 8.33 -0.80 -3.61
CA SER A 50 8.16 -1.15 -2.20
C SER A 50 9.50 -1.24 -1.45
N PRO A 51 9.61 -0.75 -0.21
CA PRO A 51 8.57 -0.07 0.56
C PRO A 51 8.37 1.41 0.15
N VAL A 52 7.11 1.83 0.06
CA VAL A 52 6.74 3.23 -0.22
C VAL A 52 6.22 3.89 1.04
N THR A 53 6.77 5.06 1.37
CA THR A 53 6.20 5.93 2.41
C THR A 53 5.47 7.09 1.74
N ILE A 54 4.19 7.26 2.08
CA ILE A 54 3.39 8.38 1.59
C ILE A 54 3.04 9.34 2.73
N GLN A 55 2.65 10.55 2.34
CA GLN A 55 1.93 11.49 3.18
C GLN A 55 0.55 11.75 2.56
N LEU A 56 -0.39 12.16 3.40
CA LEU A 56 -1.76 12.45 2.99
C LEU A 56 -2.11 13.86 3.43
N LYS A 57 -2.71 14.61 2.52
CA LYS A 57 -3.23 15.94 2.80
C LYS A 57 -4.74 15.86 2.87
N ASN A 58 -5.32 16.14 4.04
CA ASN A 58 -6.76 16.22 4.20
C ASN A 58 -7.28 17.54 3.61
N GLU A 59 -8.26 17.45 2.71
CA GLU A 59 -8.92 18.57 2.04
C GLU A 59 -10.44 18.61 2.36
N SER A 60 -10.85 17.85 3.37
CA SER A 60 -12.22 17.76 3.85
C SER A 60 -12.63 19.00 4.66
N TYR A 61 -13.93 19.29 4.68
CA TYR A 61 -14.50 20.36 5.49
C TYR A 61 -15.87 19.95 6.03
N GLY A 62 -16.33 20.66 7.07
CA GLY A 62 -17.65 20.45 7.69
C GLY A 62 -17.79 19.20 8.56
N ALA A 63 -16.68 18.48 8.81
CA ALA A 63 -16.63 17.27 9.60
C ALA A 63 -16.06 17.49 10.99
N ASP A 64 -16.64 16.82 11.99
CA ASP A 64 -16.17 16.80 13.37
C ASP A 64 -15.22 15.62 13.61
N GLU A 65 -15.48 14.50 12.93
CA GLU A 65 -14.77 13.24 13.12
C GLU A 65 -14.25 12.66 11.80
N TYR A 66 -13.18 11.86 11.91
CA TYR A 66 -12.43 11.31 10.78
C TYR A 66 -12.09 9.84 11.02
N GLU A 67 -12.17 9.03 9.97
CA GLU A 67 -11.73 7.64 9.98
C GLU A 67 -11.01 7.34 8.67
N TRP A 68 -9.71 7.04 8.78
CA TRP A 68 -8.86 6.64 7.67
C TRP A 68 -8.64 5.14 7.71
N THR A 69 -8.69 4.52 6.53
CA THR A 69 -8.32 3.12 6.34
C THR A 69 -7.30 3.01 5.22
N PHE A 70 -6.18 2.34 5.49
CA PHE A 70 -5.07 2.11 4.59
C PHE A 70 -4.92 0.61 4.32
N GLU A 71 -5.55 0.08 3.27
CA GLU A 71 -5.50 -1.35 2.98
C GLU A 71 -4.06 -1.80 2.68
N GLY A 72 -3.45 -2.61 3.55
CA GLY A 72 -2.05 -3.03 3.44
C GLY A 72 -1.02 -1.97 3.88
N GLY A 73 -1.47 -0.84 4.43
CA GLY A 73 -0.63 0.21 5.00
C GLY A 73 -0.24 -0.05 6.46
N GLN A 74 0.84 0.59 6.90
CA GLN A 74 1.30 0.63 8.30
C GLN A 74 1.48 2.11 8.73
N PRO A 75 0.68 2.62 9.68
CA PRO A 75 -0.45 1.95 10.33
C PRO A 75 -1.58 1.62 9.33
N GLY A 76 -2.48 0.70 9.69
CA GLY A 76 -3.60 0.29 8.83
C GLY A 76 -4.83 1.20 8.90
N SER A 77 -4.93 2.06 9.92
CA SER A 77 -5.99 3.04 10.09
C SER A 77 -5.53 4.23 10.94
N PHE A 78 -6.32 5.29 10.96
CA PHE A 78 -6.09 6.49 11.77
C PHE A 78 -7.38 7.27 11.99
N THR A 79 -7.53 7.98 13.10
CA THR A 79 -8.80 8.67 13.45
C THR A 79 -8.68 10.19 13.60
N ASP A 80 -7.47 10.76 13.59
CA ASP A 80 -7.36 12.22 13.60
C ASP A 80 -7.49 12.82 12.20
N LYS A 81 -7.77 14.12 12.17
CA LYS A 81 -7.93 14.92 10.95
C LYS A 81 -6.77 14.79 9.97
N SER A 82 -5.54 14.69 10.45
CA SER A 82 -4.34 14.62 9.61
C SER A 82 -3.54 13.38 9.96
N PRO A 83 -3.59 12.32 9.13
CA PRO A 83 -2.77 11.15 9.33
C PRO A 83 -1.30 11.49 9.12
N GLY A 84 -0.43 10.83 9.87
CA GLY A 84 1.02 10.93 9.68
C GLY A 84 1.48 10.21 8.41
N LYS A 85 2.74 9.76 8.44
CA LYS A 85 3.29 8.92 7.36
C LYS A 85 2.66 7.53 7.39
N VAL A 86 2.34 7.00 6.21
CA VAL A 86 1.85 5.63 6.02
C VAL A 86 2.83 4.87 5.13
N VAL A 87 3.20 3.66 5.54
CA VAL A 87 4.17 2.81 4.83
C VAL A 87 3.47 1.62 4.19
N PHE A 88 3.75 1.37 2.90
CA PHE A 88 3.26 0.22 2.15
C PHE A 88 4.43 -0.67 1.73
N THR A 89 4.48 -1.88 2.29
CA THR A 89 5.59 -2.85 2.11
C THR A 89 5.29 -3.98 1.13
N GLN A 90 4.08 -3.99 0.58
CA GLN A 90 3.67 -4.96 -0.43
C GLN A 90 3.45 -4.24 -1.76
N ALA A 91 3.70 -4.96 -2.85
CA ALA A 91 3.40 -4.48 -4.19
C ALA A 91 1.94 -4.72 -4.51
N GLY A 92 1.35 -3.87 -5.35
CA GLY A 92 -0.02 -3.99 -5.79
C GLY A 92 -0.80 -2.67 -5.64
N GLU A 93 -2.11 -2.79 -5.74
CA GLU A 93 -3.02 -1.65 -5.54
C GLU A 93 -3.50 -1.62 -4.09
N HIS A 94 -3.33 -0.47 -3.45
CA HIS A 94 -3.71 -0.22 -2.07
C HIS A 94 -4.79 0.86 -2.04
N LYS A 95 -5.97 0.52 -1.52
CA LYS A 95 -7.07 1.48 -1.38
C LYS A 95 -6.91 2.27 -0.08
N ILE A 96 -7.00 3.58 -0.20
CA ILE A 96 -7.02 4.52 0.91
C ILE A 96 -8.43 5.11 0.97
N THR A 97 -9.07 4.97 2.12
CA THR A 97 -10.44 5.47 2.35
C THR A 97 -10.41 6.52 3.45
N LEU A 98 -11.08 7.64 3.21
CA LEU A 98 -11.37 8.65 4.22
C LEU A 98 -12.89 8.76 4.40
N ARG A 99 -13.35 8.37 5.58
CA ARG A 99 -14.73 8.59 6.04
C ARG A 99 -14.73 9.75 7.02
N VAL A 100 -15.67 10.69 6.84
CA VAL A 100 -15.82 11.86 7.69
C VAL A 100 -17.29 12.06 8.02
N TRP A 101 -17.59 12.51 9.23
CA TRP A 101 -18.97 12.77 9.65
C TRP A 101 -19.07 13.92 10.65
N ASN A 102 -20.29 14.46 10.75
CA ASN A 102 -20.72 15.36 11.81
C ASN A 102 -22.02 14.81 12.42
N ALA A 103 -22.72 15.60 13.24
CA ALA A 103 -23.96 15.18 13.90
C ALA A 103 -25.12 14.81 12.94
N VAL A 104 -25.07 15.25 11.68
CA VAL A 104 -26.19 15.16 10.74
C VAL A 104 -25.89 14.23 9.56
N GLU A 105 -24.66 14.25 9.06
CA GLU A 105 -24.31 13.54 7.84
C GLU A 105 -22.89 12.97 7.83
N GLU A 106 -22.69 12.02 6.91
CA GLU A 106 -21.44 11.33 6.67
C GLU A 106 -21.10 11.37 5.16
N ARG A 107 -19.81 11.44 4.85
CA ARG A 107 -19.27 11.28 3.49
C ARG A 107 -18.01 10.44 3.49
N THR A 108 -17.80 9.75 2.38
CA THR A 108 -16.62 8.91 2.16
C THR A 108 -15.97 9.27 0.83
N SER A 109 -14.63 9.30 0.83
CA SER A 109 -13.82 9.42 -0.37
C SER A 109 -12.77 8.30 -0.41
N GLN A 110 -12.35 7.94 -1.62
CA GLN A 110 -11.40 6.85 -1.86
C GLN A 110 -10.42 7.22 -2.95
N GLN A 111 -9.16 6.80 -2.78
CA GLN A 111 -8.12 6.85 -3.80
C GLN A 111 -7.27 5.58 -3.74
N THR A 112 -6.67 5.20 -4.86
CA THR A 112 -5.82 4.02 -4.97
C THR A 112 -4.36 4.43 -5.14
N LEU A 113 -3.47 3.86 -4.32
CA LEU A 113 -2.03 3.91 -4.48
C LEU A 113 -1.54 2.62 -5.14
N ARG A 114 -0.91 2.71 -6.31
CA ARG A 114 -0.16 1.60 -6.88
C ARG A 114 1.27 1.61 -6.33
N VAL A 115 1.68 0.50 -5.72
CA VAL A 115 3.04 0.24 -5.24
C VAL A 115 3.69 -0.79 -6.15
N ASP A 116 4.85 -0.44 -6.71
CA ASP A 116 5.61 -1.29 -7.59
C ASP A 116 6.42 -2.31 -6.80
N SER A 117 6.66 -3.48 -7.40
CA SER A 117 7.34 -4.58 -6.74
C SER A 117 8.83 -4.31 -6.58
N ALA A 118 9.36 -4.51 -5.37
CA ALA A 118 10.79 -4.60 -5.15
C ALA A 118 11.33 -5.82 -5.91
N MET A 119 12.33 -5.59 -6.76
CA MET A 119 12.98 -6.67 -7.46
C MET A 119 13.96 -7.36 -6.53
N THR A 120 13.80 -8.68 -6.35
CA THR A 120 14.82 -9.50 -5.70
C THR A 120 15.33 -10.49 -6.71
N ILE A 121 16.64 -10.54 -6.90
CA ILE A 121 17.26 -11.45 -7.86
C ILE A 121 17.87 -12.65 -7.15
N ASP A 122 17.44 -13.85 -7.52
CA ASP A 122 18.09 -15.09 -7.12
C ASP A 122 17.73 -16.23 -8.06
N PHE A 123 18.58 -17.24 -8.11
CA PHE A 123 18.31 -18.48 -8.83
C PHE A 123 19.16 -19.60 -8.28
N ASN A 124 18.71 -20.85 -8.38
CA ASN A 124 19.49 -22.02 -7.99
C ASN A 124 19.63 -22.97 -9.17
N PHE A 125 20.58 -23.89 -9.03
CA PHE A 125 20.74 -25.01 -9.92
C PHE A 125 21.16 -26.24 -9.12
N THR A 126 20.89 -27.42 -9.68
CA THR A 126 21.26 -28.70 -9.06
C THR A 126 22.15 -29.47 -10.02
N VAL A 127 23.28 -29.96 -9.54
CA VAL A 127 24.16 -30.84 -10.31
C VAL A 127 23.73 -32.29 -10.11
N ALA A 128 23.79 -33.11 -11.16
CA ALA A 128 23.56 -34.55 -11.05
C ALA A 128 24.56 -35.21 -10.09
N ILE A 129 24.20 -36.39 -9.55
CA ILE A 129 24.86 -37.05 -8.40
C ILE A 129 26.38 -37.17 -8.53
N ASN A 130 26.90 -37.34 -9.75
CA ASN A 130 28.33 -37.50 -10.00
C ASN A 130 29.05 -36.18 -10.35
N GLY A 131 28.35 -35.13 -10.79
CA GLY A 131 28.96 -33.85 -11.15
C GLY A 131 29.98 -33.91 -12.28
N ILE A 132 29.87 -34.90 -13.17
CA ILE A 132 30.79 -35.16 -14.28
C ILE A 132 30.19 -34.63 -15.58
N ALA A 133 31.01 -34.05 -16.46
CA ALA A 133 30.60 -33.64 -17.78
C ALA A 133 30.46 -34.82 -18.77
N PRO A 134 29.49 -34.82 -19.71
CA PRO A 134 28.48 -33.78 -19.92
C PRO A 134 27.41 -33.77 -18.81
N GLY A 135 27.14 -32.58 -18.27
CA GLY A 135 26.20 -32.37 -17.17
C GLY A 135 24.91 -31.71 -17.65
N THR A 136 23.76 -32.26 -17.27
CA THR A 136 22.43 -31.69 -17.53
C THR A 136 21.92 -31.01 -16.26
N VAL A 137 21.77 -29.69 -16.28
CA VAL A 137 21.61 -28.86 -15.09
C VAL A 137 20.28 -28.09 -15.13
N PRO A 138 19.28 -28.47 -14.31
CA PRO A 138 18.04 -27.70 -14.18
C PRO A 138 18.30 -26.38 -13.43
N ILE A 139 17.83 -25.28 -14.01
CA ILE A 139 17.94 -23.93 -13.46
C ILE A 139 16.58 -23.49 -12.92
N ILE A 140 16.54 -23.10 -11.65
CA ILE A 140 15.33 -22.65 -10.95
C ILE A 140 15.47 -21.17 -10.64
N ASN A 141 14.73 -20.32 -11.35
CA ASN A 141 14.60 -18.91 -11.01
C ASN A 141 13.86 -18.72 -9.67
N LYS A 142 14.43 -17.93 -8.77
CA LYS A 142 13.85 -17.53 -7.48
C LYS A 142 13.60 -16.03 -7.39
N SER A 143 13.82 -15.32 -8.50
CA SER A 143 13.66 -13.87 -8.56
C SER A 143 12.19 -13.47 -8.46
N LYS A 144 11.93 -12.30 -7.87
CA LYS A 144 10.60 -11.71 -7.70
C LYS A 144 10.60 -10.27 -8.22
N GLY A 145 9.42 -9.76 -8.59
CA GLY A 145 9.25 -8.38 -9.05
C GLY A 145 9.86 -8.09 -10.43
N GLY A 146 10.28 -9.12 -11.18
CA GLY A 146 10.83 -8.98 -12.52
C GLY A 146 9.75 -8.98 -13.60
N SER A 147 9.92 -8.12 -14.59
CA SER A 147 9.10 -7.99 -15.81
C SER A 147 9.76 -8.62 -17.05
N GLN A 148 11.09 -8.66 -17.10
CA GLN A 148 11.88 -9.30 -18.16
C GLN A 148 13.11 -10.01 -17.56
N TYR A 149 13.57 -11.06 -18.22
CA TYR A 149 14.68 -11.91 -17.81
C TYR A 149 15.65 -12.11 -18.96
N GLU A 150 16.95 -12.04 -18.69
CA GLU A 150 18.02 -12.36 -19.61
C GLU A 150 19.00 -13.31 -18.93
N TRP A 151 19.20 -14.48 -19.52
CA TRP A 151 20.12 -15.49 -19.04
C TRP A 151 21.27 -15.68 -20.02
N ALA A 152 22.48 -15.87 -19.47
CA ALA A 152 23.63 -16.37 -20.21
C ALA A 152 24.26 -17.55 -19.46
N PHE A 153 24.60 -18.60 -20.20
CA PHE A 153 25.16 -19.85 -19.69
C PHE A 153 26.50 -20.12 -20.39
N GLU A 154 27.62 -19.78 -19.74
CA GLU A 154 28.95 -19.93 -20.33
C GLU A 154 29.30 -21.41 -20.54
N GLY A 155 29.48 -21.83 -21.81
CA GLY A 155 29.67 -23.24 -22.17
C GLY A 155 28.39 -24.10 -22.09
N GLY A 156 27.24 -23.48 -21.86
CA GLY A 156 25.94 -24.15 -21.80
C GLY A 156 25.20 -24.18 -23.14
N VAL A 157 24.35 -25.18 -23.33
CA VAL A 157 23.43 -25.31 -24.46
C VAL A 157 21.99 -25.45 -23.93
N PRO A 158 21.06 -24.53 -24.28
CA PRO A 158 21.30 -23.27 -25.00
C PRO A 158 22.20 -22.30 -24.21
N SER A 159 22.93 -21.43 -24.91
CA SER A 159 23.85 -20.45 -24.29
C SER A 159 23.16 -19.24 -23.70
N THR A 160 21.90 -18.99 -24.07
CA THR A 160 21.08 -17.87 -23.56
C THR A 160 19.62 -18.25 -23.44
N SER A 161 18.86 -17.51 -22.62
CA SER A 161 17.39 -17.61 -22.56
C SER A 161 16.78 -16.28 -22.13
N ASN A 162 15.56 -15.99 -22.58
CA ASN A 162 14.77 -14.85 -22.13
C ASN A 162 13.52 -15.27 -21.32
N ARG A 163 13.39 -16.57 -21.02
CA ARG A 163 12.27 -17.10 -20.24
C ARG A 163 12.49 -16.80 -18.76
N GLN A 164 11.40 -16.53 -18.04
CA GLN A 164 11.43 -16.49 -16.57
C GLN A 164 11.99 -17.79 -15.99
N HIS A 165 11.61 -18.93 -16.58
CA HIS A 165 12.16 -20.24 -16.25
C HIS A 165 12.90 -20.79 -17.47
N PRO A 166 14.25 -20.77 -17.49
CA PRO A 166 15.04 -21.18 -18.64
C PRO A 166 15.06 -22.71 -18.84
N GLY A 167 14.63 -23.49 -17.83
CA GLY A 167 14.57 -24.94 -17.89
C GLY A 167 15.91 -25.58 -17.57
N THR A 168 16.31 -26.54 -18.40
CA THR A 168 17.52 -27.33 -18.19
C THR A 168 18.56 -26.98 -19.24
N ILE A 169 19.81 -26.83 -18.80
CA ILE A 169 20.95 -26.46 -19.64
C ILE A 169 21.98 -27.58 -19.63
N THR A 170 22.52 -27.94 -20.78
CA THR A 170 23.56 -28.97 -20.91
C THR A 170 24.94 -28.32 -21.03
N PHE A 171 25.90 -28.77 -20.23
CA PHE A 171 27.30 -28.35 -20.26
C PHE A 171 28.15 -29.54 -20.69
N ALA A 172 28.83 -29.43 -21.83
CA ALA A 172 29.56 -30.55 -22.44
C ALA A 172 30.91 -30.81 -21.77
N ASP A 173 31.56 -29.76 -21.29
CA ASP A 173 32.91 -29.79 -20.75
C ASP A 173 32.92 -29.76 -19.22
N GLY A 174 34.01 -30.25 -18.63
CA GLY A 174 34.31 -30.02 -17.22
C GLY A 174 34.93 -28.64 -17.00
N GLY A 175 34.97 -28.20 -15.74
CA GLY A 175 35.49 -26.90 -15.34
C GLY A 175 34.43 -25.99 -14.74
N GLU A 176 34.74 -24.70 -14.67
CA GLU A 176 33.82 -23.68 -14.17
C GLU A 176 32.98 -23.09 -15.30
N HIS A 177 31.68 -22.98 -15.06
CA HIS A 177 30.70 -22.38 -15.96
C HIS A 177 29.94 -21.27 -15.22
N LYS A 178 30.00 -20.05 -15.73
CA LYS A 178 29.23 -18.93 -15.18
C LYS A 178 27.81 -18.96 -15.71
N ILE A 179 26.87 -18.88 -14.80
CA ILE A 179 25.45 -18.66 -15.10
C ILE A 179 25.13 -17.23 -14.67
N HIS A 180 24.79 -16.38 -15.62
CA HIS A 180 24.46 -14.99 -15.40
C HIS A 180 22.98 -14.76 -15.64
N LEU A 181 22.31 -14.13 -14.68
CA LEU A 181 20.93 -13.70 -14.77
C LEU A 181 20.89 -12.18 -14.64
N ARG A 182 20.21 -11.52 -15.57
CA ARG A 182 19.78 -10.14 -15.45
C ARG A 182 18.26 -10.08 -15.44
N VAL A 183 17.68 -9.36 -14.47
CA VAL A 183 16.23 -9.20 -14.31
C VAL A 183 15.89 -7.73 -14.36
N PHE A 184 14.85 -7.37 -15.11
CA PHE A 184 14.41 -6.00 -15.30
C PHE A 184 13.06 -5.76 -14.62
N ASN A 185 12.88 -4.59 -14.02
CA ASN A 185 11.58 -4.05 -13.63
C ASN A 185 11.45 -2.63 -14.20
N GLY A 186 10.73 -2.50 -15.32
CA GLY A 186 10.70 -1.26 -16.09
C GLY A 186 12.08 -0.92 -16.67
N SER A 187 12.56 0.30 -16.39
CA SER A 187 13.90 0.77 -16.83
C SER A 187 15.05 0.35 -15.92
N LYS A 188 14.75 -0.22 -14.74
CA LYS A 188 15.77 -0.67 -13.78
C LYS A 188 16.08 -2.15 -14.00
N TYR A 189 17.31 -2.57 -13.71
CA TYR A 189 17.70 -3.97 -13.71
C TYR A 189 18.64 -4.30 -12.55
N GLU A 190 18.64 -5.57 -12.17
CA GLU A 190 19.58 -6.18 -11.24
C GLU A 190 20.18 -7.41 -11.92
N GLU A 191 21.40 -7.78 -11.54
CA GLU A 191 22.08 -8.93 -12.11
C GLU A 191 22.77 -9.80 -11.05
N ARG A 192 22.88 -11.10 -11.35
CA ARG A 192 23.46 -12.09 -10.46
C ARG A 192 24.17 -13.16 -11.25
N THR A 193 25.38 -13.49 -10.83
CA THR A 193 26.16 -14.60 -11.36
C THR A 193 26.34 -15.68 -10.31
N LYS A 194 26.18 -16.95 -10.69
CA LYS A 194 26.61 -18.11 -9.90
C LYS A 194 27.50 -19.01 -10.76
N VAL A 195 28.48 -19.66 -10.13
CA VAL A 195 29.44 -20.54 -10.80
C VAL A 195 29.03 -21.99 -10.57
N LEU A 196 28.84 -22.73 -11.66
CA LEU A 196 28.70 -24.18 -11.69
C LEU A 196 30.08 -24.79 -11.93
N THR A 197 30.45 -25.83 -11.18
CA THR A 197 31.69 -26.58 -11.43
C THR A 197 31.35 -28.03 -11.77
N LEU A 198 31.87 -28.53 -12.90
CA LEU A 198 31.78 -29.93 -13.32
C LEU A 198 33.17 -30.57 -13.36
N GLN A 199 33.26 -31.83 -13.00
CA GLN A 199 34.45 -32.63 -13.21
C GLN A 199 34.62 -32.96 -14.71
N PRO A 200 35.87 -33.10 -15.19
CA PRO A 200 36.14 -33.54 -16.55
C PRO A 200 35.44 -34.87 -16.88
N PRO A 201 35.11 -35.12 -18.16
CA PRO A 201 34.55 -36.40 -18.58
C PRO A 201 35.51 -37.56 -18.24
N ILE A 202 34.96 -38.70 -17.86
CA ILE A 202 35.75 -39.92 -17.63
C ILE A 202 36.38 -40.32 -18.96
N GLN A 203 37.71 -40.28 -19.04
CA GLN A 203 38.45 -40.89 -20.14
C GLN A 203 38.69 -42.37 -19.81
N ALA A 204 38.25 -43.26 -20.70
CA ALA A 204 38.71 -44.64 -20.68
C ALA A 204 40.08 -44.69 -21.37
N ASP A 205 41.10 -45.09 -20.62
CA ASP A 205 42.42 -45.41 -21.16
C ASP A 205 42.34 -46.85 -21.71
N PHE A 206 42.58 -47.03 -23.02
CA PHE A 206 42.50 -48.33 -23.72
C PHE A 206 43.88 -48.79 -24.17
#